data_AF-A0A3D2WCF7-F1
#
_entry.id   AF-A0A3D2WCF7-F1
#
_cell.length_a   1.000
_cell.length_b   1.000
_cell.length_c   1.000
_cell.angle_alpha   90.00
_cell.angle_beta   90.00
_cell.angle_gamma   90.00
#
_symmetry.space_group_name_H-M   'P 1'
#
loop_
_entity.id
_entity.type
_entity.pdbx_description
1 polymer ?
#
loop_
_entity_poly.entity_id
_entity_poly.type
_entity_poly.pdbx_seq_one_letter_code
_entity_poly.pdbx_strand_id
1 'polypeptide(L)'
;MAPWLATAFVITALASIGVPGTSGFIGEFLALLGAFENHKVLTVIATLGVIFAAYYMLPMVQRVFFNPLDKQENREIEDLCKRELAILAPLCALMIWIGWNPTPLLDRMEPSVQVVLERLNEATLEGQVRVEDEVNEPQVINGGQE
;
A
#
# COMPACT_ATOMS: atom_id res chain seq x y z
N MET A 1 5.37 17.44 -27.33
CA MET A 1 5.17 16.92 -25.97
C MET A 1 3.69 16.71 -25.77
N ALA A 2 3.29 15.52 -25.32
CA ALA A 2 1.90 15.09 -25.14
C ALA A 2 1.37 15.51 -23.75
N PRO A 3 0.66 16.65 -23.60
CA PRO A 3 0.25 17.17 -22.30
C PRO A 3 -0.71 16.24 -21.54
N TRP A 4 -1.65 15.58 -22.22
CA TRP A 4 -2.62 14.72 -21.54
C TRP A 4 -2.00 13.43 -21.03
N LEU A 5 -1.09 12.85 -21.82
CA LEU A 5 -0.29 11.72 -21.36
C LEU A 5 0.52 12.08 -20.11
N ALA A 6 1.20 13.22 -20.13
CA ALA A 6 1.99 13.68 -19.00
C ALA A 6 1.13 13.88 -17.74
N THR A 7 -0.04 14.52 -17.86
CA THR A 7 -0.95 14.72 -16.73
C THR A 7 -1.44 13.39 -16.14
N ALA A 8 -1.93 12.48 -16.98
CA ALA A 8 -2.42 11.17 -16.51
C ALA A 8 -1.30 10.36 -15.83
N PHE A 9 -0.09 10.40 -16.39
CA PHE A 9 1.07 9.74 -15.81
C PHE A 9 1.45 10.35 -14.46
N VAL A 10 1.50 11.68 -14.35
CA VAL A 10 1.81 12.37 -13.09
C VAL A 10 0.78 12.01 -12.02
N ILE A 11 -0.53 12.05 -12.32
CA ILE A 11 -1.57 11.66 -11.36
C ILE A 11 -1.38 10.22 -10.89
N THR A 12 -1.14 9.30 -11.83
CA THR A 12 -0.92 7.88 -11.52
C THR A 12 0.35 7.66 -10.69
N ALA A 13 1.43 8.38 -11.00
CA ALA A 13 2.68 8.32 -10.26
C ALA A 13 2.51 8.85 -8.83
N LEU A 14 1.79 9.98 -8.65
CA LEU A 14 1.48 10.51 -7.33
C LEU A 14 0.62 9.54 -6.51
N ALA A 15 -0.35 8.89 -7.16
CA ALA A 15 -1.16 7.84 -6.55
C ALA A 15 -0.31 6.62 -6.14
N SER A 16 0.68 6.24 -6.94
CA SER A 16 1.58 5.11 -6.66
C SER A 16 2.59 5.38 -5.55
N ILE A 17 3.01 6.63 -5.34
CA ILE A 17 3.95 7.02 -4.28
C ILE A 17 3.24 7.17 -2.91
N GLY A 18 1.91 7.25 -2.92
CA GLY A 18 1.15 7.51 -1.71
C GLY A 18 1.19 8.97 -1.27
N VAL A 19 1.04 9.91 -2.21
CA VAL A 19 0.92 11.33 -1.85
C VAL A 19 -0.44 11.60 -1.20
N PRO A 20 -0.52 12.42 -0.13
CA PRO A 20 -1.80 12.75 0.51
C PRO A 20 -2.84 13.25 -0.49
N GLY A 21 -4.07 12.74 -0.38
CA GLY A 21 -5.16 13.04 -1.31
C GLY A 21 -5.27 12.10 -2.52
N THR A 22 -4.45 11.04 -2.57
CA THR A 22 -4.55 9.97 -3.57
C THR A 22 -4.89 8.64 -2.93
N SER A 23 -5.50 7.72 -3.68
CA SER A 23 -5.91 6.40 -3.18
C SER A 23 -4.78 5.56 -2.59
N GLY A 24 -3.55 5.69 -3.12
CA GLY A 24 -2.41 4.93 -2.62
C GLY A 24 -1.99 5.34 -1.21
N PHE A 25 -2.15 6.63 -0.85
CA PHE A 25 -1.80 7.11 0.48
C PHE A 25 -2.66 6.46 1.57
N ILE A 26 -3.98 6.38 1.37
CA ILE A 26 -4.88 5.79 2.38
C ILE A 26 -4.54 4.32 2.63
N GLY A 27 -4.28 3.56 1.58
CA GLY A 27 -3.93 2.14 1.71
C GLY A 27 -2.66 1.94 2.52
N GLU A 28 -1.59 2.64 2.15
CA GLU A 28 -0.29 2.54 2.85
C GLU A 28 -0.38 3.09 4.28
N PHE A 29 -1.06 4.22 4.48
CA PHE A 29 -1.21 4.84 5.79
C PHE A 29 -2.01 3.96 6.76
N LEU A 30 -3.14 3.38 6.33
CA LEU A 30 -3.93 2.47 7.15
C LEU A 30 -3.15 1.19 7.48
N ALA A 31 -2.40 0.65 6.51
CA ALA A 31 -1.56 -0.51 6.73
C ALA A 31 -0.46 -0.25 7.77
N LEU A 32 0.22 0.91 7.68
CA LEU A 32 1.21 1.32 8.67
C LEU A 32 0.59 1.59 10.04
N LEU A 33 -0.58 2.22 10.09
CA LEU A 33 -1.29 2.48 11.35
C LEU A 33 -1.67 1.17 12.06
N GLY A 34 -2.19 0.18 11.33
CA GLY A 34 -2.49 -1.14 11.88
C GLY A 34 -1.24 -1.91 12.32
N ALA A 35 -0.15 -1.82 11.56
CA ALA A 35 1.12 -2.45 11.93
C ALA A 35 1.76 -1.81 13.18
N PHE A 36 1.54 -0.51 13.40
CA PHE A 36 2.12 0.25 14.50
C PHE A 36 1.65 -0.24 15.88
N GLU A 37 0.44 -0.79 15.98
CA GLU A 37 -0.12 -1.28 17.25
C GLU A 37 0.69 -2.45 17.81
N ASN A 38 1.08 -3.40 16.96
CA ASN A 38 1.80 -4.62 17.37
C ASN A 38 3.32 -4.55 17.15
N HIS A 39 3.79 -3.90 16.08
CA HIS A 39 5.19 -3.96 15.65
C HIS A 39 5.77 -2.59 15.25
N LYS A 40 6.03 -1.75 16.24
CA LYS A 40 6.55 -0.37 16.05
C LYS A 40 7.86 -0.32 15.25
N VAL A 41 8.84 -1.17 15.57
CA VAL A 41 10.16 -1.17 14.90
C VAL A 41 10.02 -1.53 13.42
N LEU A 42 9.24 -2.56 13.10
CA LEU A 42 8.98 -2.95 11.71
C LEU A 42 8.22 -1.86 10.96
N THR A 43 7.29 -1.18 11.62
CA THR A 43 6.54 -0.07 11.03
C THR A 43 7.46 1.10 10.67
N VAL A 44 8.42 1.45 11.53
CA VAL A 44 9.42 2.49 11.22
C VAL A 44 10.23 2.14 9.97
N ILE A 45 10.66 0.88 9.85
CA ILE A 45 11.38 0.40 8.67
C ILE A 45 10.48 0.44 7.43
N ALA A 46 9.21 0.04 7.54
CA ALA A 46 8.24 0.10 6.44
C ALA A 46 8.00 1.53 5.95
N THR A 47 7.91 2.51 6.86
CA THR A 47 7.79 3.93 6.52
C THR A 47 9.01 4.44 5.73
N LEU A 48 10.22 3.95 6.01
CA LEU A 48 11.40 4.29 5.19
C LEU A 48 11.24 3.78 3.75
N GLY A 49 10.56 2.65 3.55
CA GLY A 49 10.22 2.13 2.22
C GLY A 49 9.36 3.11 1.42
N VAL A 50 8.37 3.73 2.04
CA VAL A 50 7.52 4.77 1.42
C VAL A 50 8.36 5.99 1.02
N ILE A 51 9.31 6.41 1.86
CA ILE A 51 10.22 7.52 1.54
C ILE A 51 11.09 7.17 0.34
N PHE A 52 11.64 5.96 0.29
CA PHE A 52 12.39 5.48 -0.88
C PHE A 52 11.53 5.39 -2.13
N ALA A 53 10.26 5.02 -2.01
CA ALA A 53 9.31 5.01 -3.12
C ALA A 53 9.18 6.41 -3.75
N ALA A 54 9.00 7.44 -2.91
CA ALA A 54 8.97 8.82 -3.37
C ALA A 54 10.30 9.27 -3.98
N TYR A 55 11.42 8.90 -3.35
CA TYR A 55 12.76 9.28 -3.78
C TYR A 55 13.11 8.75 -5.18
N TYR A 56 12.68 7.54 -5.56
CA TYR A 56 12.96 7.01 -6.90
C TYR A 56 11.96 7.53 -7.95
N MET A 57 10.67 7.67 -7.59
CA MET A 57 9.63 8.04 -8.56
C MET A 57 9.63 9.52 -8.93
N LEU A 58 9.82 10.44 -7.98
CA LEU A 58 9.76 11.88 -8.27
C LEU A 58 10.82 12.30 -9.30
N PRO A 59 12.11 11.92 -9.17
CA PRO A 59 13.12 12.20 -10.19
C PRO A 59 12.87 11.44 -11.51
N MET A 60 12.21 10.28 -11.47
CA MET A 60 11.82 9.56 -12.69
C MET A 60 10.80 10.37 -13.49
N VAL A 61 9.71 10.82 -12.85
CA VAL A 61 8.68 11.66 -13.48
C VAL A 61 9.30 12.93 -14.07
N GLN A 62 10.20 13.57 -13.32
CA GLN A 62 10.94 14.74 -13.79
C GLN A 62 11.79 14.44 -15.04
N ARG A 63 12.55 13.33 -15.03
CA ARG A 63 13.40 12.95 -16.16
C ARG A 63 12.62 12.55 -17.42
N VAL A 64 11.44 11.95 -17.26
CA VAL A 64 10.61 11.48 -18.38
C VAL A 64 9.89 12.64 -19.06
N PHE A 65 9.32 13.58 -18.30
CA PHE A 65 8.41 14.60 -18.86
C PHE A 65 8.94 16.04 -18.81
N PHE A 66 9.77 16.39 -17.83
CA PHE A 66 10.13 17.78 -17.54
C PHE A 66 11.58 18.15 -17.90
N ASN A 67 12.42 17.17 -18.19
CA ASN A 67 13.81 17.39 -18.61
C ASN A 67 13.89 17.64 -20.14
N PRO A 68 14.89 18.39 -20.65
CA PRO A 68 15.00 18.63 -22.08
C PRO A 68 15.20 17.33 -22.85
N LEU A 69 14.60 17.30 -24.05
CA LEU A 69 14.60 16.12 -24.91
C LEU A 69 16.02 15.82 -25.40
N ASP A 70 16.59 14.72 -24.89
CA ASP A 70 17.92 14.23 -25.27
C ASP A 70 17.90 13.45 -26.60
N LYS A 71 16.75 12.86 -26.95
CA LYS A 71 16.56 12.06 -28.17
C LYS A 71 15.58 12.72 -29.13
N GLN A 72 15.96 12.78 -30.41
CA GLN A 72 15.17 13.42 -31.46
C GLN A 72 13.87 12.65 -31.77
N GLU A 73 13.87 11.32 -31.59
CA GLU A 73 12.71 10.42 -31.72
C GLU A 73 11.57 10.76 -30.75
N ASN A 74 11.90 11.29 -29.56
CA ASN A 74 10.89 11.65 -28.55
C ASN A 74 10.12 12.94 -28.90
N ARG A 75 10.49 13.64 -29.98
CA ARG A 75 9.75 14.81 -30.46
C ARG A 75 8.43 14.44 -31.14
N GLU A 76 8.33 13.23 -31.67
CA GLU A 76 7.20 12.75 -32.49
C GLU A 76 6.17 11.93 -31.70
N ILE A 77 6.27 11.90 -30.37
CA ILE A 77 5.28 11.19 -29.53
C ILE A 77 3.93 11.89 -29.66
N GLU A 78 2.97 11.19 -30.27
CA GLU A 78 1.57 11.61 -30.33
C GLU A 78 0.93 11.61 -28.93
N ASP A 79 0.03 12.57 -28.71
CA ASP A 79 -0.73 12.65 -27.46
C ASP A 79 -1.90 11.64 -27.46
N LEU A 80 -2.46 11.41 -26.27
CA LEU A 80 -3.54 10.45 -26.06
C LEU A 80 -4.71 10.72 -27.00
N CYS A 81 -5.18 9.67 -27.67
CA CYS A 81 -6.42 9.75 -28.42
C CYS A 81 -7.62 9.86 -27.47
N LYS A 82 -8.74 10.40 -27.95
CA LYS A 82 -9.96 10.59 -27.13
C LYS A 82 -10.45 9.30 -26.46
N ARG A 83 -10.20 8.14 -27.08
CA ARG A 83 -10.56 6.82 -26.55
C ARG A 83 -9.66 6.43 -25.37
N GLU A 84 -8.35 6.65 -25.46
CA GLU A 84 -7.42 6.39 -24.36
C GLU A 84 -7.70 7.31 -23.18
N LEU A 85 -7.98 8.59 -23.46
CA LEU A 85 -8.38 9.55 -22.43
C LEU A 85 -9.67 9.11 -21.74
N ALA A 86 -10.67 8.61 -22.48
CA ALA A 86 -11.93 8.13 -21.91
C ALA A 86 -11.75 6.92 -20.98
N ILE A 87 -10.68 6.14 -21.14
CA ILE A 87 -10.35 5.00 -20.27
C ILE A 87 -9.53 5.48 -19.05
N LEU A 88 -8.57 6.38 -19.26
CA LEU A 88 -7.69 6.87 -18.19
C LEU A 88 -8.36 7.87 -17.25
N ALA A 89 -9.25 8.72 -17.77
CA ALA A 89 -9.94 9.74 -17.00
C ALA A 89 -10.75 9.17 -15.82
N PRO A 90 -11.61 8.14 -15.97
CA PRO A 90 -12.34 7.58 -14.83
C PRO A 90 -11.41 6.90 -13.82
N LEU A 91 -10.29 6.29 -14.26
CA LEU A 91 -9.31 5.70 -13.35
C LEU A 91 -8.62 6.77 -12.49
N CYS A 92 -8.16 7.86 -13.12
CA CYS A 92 -7.57 8.99 -12.42
C CYS A 92 -8.59 9.65 -11.46
N ALA A 93 -9.84 9.79 -11.90
CA ALA A 93 -10.91 10.33 -11.06
C ALA A 93 -11.18 9.44 -9.84
N LEU A 94 -11.20 8.11 -9.99
CA LEU A 94 -11.35 7.18 -8.88
C LEU A 94 -10.17 7.25 -7.89
N MET A 95 -8.93 7.34 -8.40
CA MET A 95 -7.74 7.49 -7.54
C MET A 95 -7.84 8.73 -6.64
N ILE A 96 -8.29 9.86 -7.19
CA ILE A 96 -8.47 11.10 -6.42
C ILE A 96 -9.70 11.02 -5.51
N TRP A 97 -10.82 10.45 -6.00
CA TRP A 97 -12.05 10.34 -5.23
C TRP A 97 -11.90 9.47 -3.99
N ILE A 98 -11.26 8.30 -4.11
CA ILE A 98 -10.91 7.43 -2.98
C ILE A 98 -9.91 8.15 -2.06
N GLY A 99 -8.97 8.90 -2.66
CA GLY A 99 -8.04 9.78 -1.96
C GLY A 99 -8.71 10.81 -1.04
N TRP A 100 -9.84 11.37 -1.48
CA TRP A 100 -10.58 12.39 -0.76
C TRP A 100 -11.59 11.82 0.26
N ASN A 101 -12.32 10.78 -0.13
CA ASN A 101 -13.32 10.14 0.72
C ASN A 101 -13.20 8.61 0.67
N PRO A 102 -12.35 8.00 1.53
CA PRO A 102 -12.15 6.56 1.55
C PRO A 102 -13.28 5.80 2.27
N THR A 103 -14.09 6.49 3.08
CA THR A 103 -15.14 5.88 3.93
C THR A 103 -16.09 4.94 3.18
N PRO A 104 -16.64 5.29 2.00
CA PRO A 104 -17.58 4.39 1.29
C PRO A 104 -16.95 3.05 0.88
N LEU A 105 -15.64 3.03 0.66
CA LEU A 105 -14.90 1.81 0.34
C LEU A 105 -14.59 1.01 1.61
N LEU A 106 -14.17 1.70 2.68
CA LEU A 106 -13.86 1.09 3.97
C LEU A 106 -15.10 0.42 4.60
N ASP A 107 -16.24 1.10 4.63
CA ASP A 107 -17.50 0.59 5.18
C ASP A 107 -17.95 -0.71 4.49
N ARG A 108 -17.62 -0.85 3.20
CA ARG A 108 -17.91 -2.08 2.44
C ARG A 108 -16.96 -3.23 2.75
N MET A 109 -15.73 -2.93 3.16
CA MET A 109 -14.74 -3.95 3.51
C MET A 109 -14.83 -4.39 4.97
N GLU A 110 -15.25 -3.49 5.85
CA GLU A 110 -15.34 -3.70 7.30
C GLU A 110 -15.99 -5.03 7.73
N PRO A 111 -17.20 -5.42 7.27
CA PRO A 111 -17.82 -6.67 7.72
C PRO A 111 -17.00 -7.91 7.35
N SER A 112 -16.38 -7.90 6.16
CA SER A 112 -15.52 -9.00 5.72
C SER A 112 -14.23 -9.06 6.55
N VAL A 113 -13.67 -7.91 6.91
CA VAL A 113 -12.45 -7.82 7.74
C VAL A 113 -12.74 -8.29 9.16
N GLN A 114 -13.87 -7.92 9.76
CA GLN A 114 -14.26 -8.34 11.11
C GLN A 114 -14.33 -9.87 11.25
N VAL A 115 -14.92 -10.55 10.27
CA VAL A 115 -14.96 -12.03 10.24
C VAL A 115 -13.56 -12.65 10.22
N VAL A 116 -12.61 -12.03 9.52
CA VAL A 116 -11.21 -12.50 9.49
C VAL A 116 -10.52 -12.26 10.83
N LEU A 117 -10.74 -11.10 11.45
CA LEU A 117 -10.16 -10.76 12.76
C LEU A 117 -10.68 -11.67 13.87
N GLU A 118 -11.97 -11.99 13.89
CA GLU A 118 -12.57 -12.90 14.87
C GLU A 118 -11.92 -14.29 14.81
N ARG A 119 -11.76 -14.85 13.60
CA ARG A 119 -11.09 -16.15 13.40
C ARG A 119 -9.62 -16.14 13.79
N LEU A 120 -8.91 -15.04 13.50
CA LEU A 120 -7.51 -14.90 13.90
C LEU A 120 -7.36 -14.83 15.41
N ASN A 121 -8.26 -14.13 16.10
CA ASN A 121 -8.25 -14.04 17.56
C ASN A 121 -8.52 -15.41 18.20
N GLU A 122 -9.52 -16.16 17.73
CA GLU A 122 -9.79 -17.52 18.21
C GLU A 122 -8.57 -18.44 18.04
N ALA A 123 -7.97 -18.47 16.83
CA ALA A 123 -6.78 -19.28 16.57
C ALA A 123 -5.55 -18.84 17.40
N THR A 124 -5.42 -17.54 17.66
CA THR A 124 -4.33 -17.02 18.51
C THR A 124 -4.53 -17.46 19.97
N LEU A 125 -5.76 -17.45 20.47
CA LEU A 125 -6.09 -17.93 21.82
C LEU A 125 -5.84 -19.44 21.95
N GLU A 126 -6.25 -20.25 20.97
CA GLU A 126 -5.95 -21.69 20.95
C GLU A 126 -4.44 -21.97 20.93
N GLY A 127 -3.69 -21.18 20.15
CA GLY A 127 -2.22 -21.26 20.12
C GLY A 127 -1.57 -20.89 21.45
N GLN A 128 -2.07 -19.87 22.14
CA GLN A 128 -1.57 -19.46 23.46
C GLN A 128 -1.89 -20.49 24.54
N VAL A 129 -3.12 -21.02 24.57
CA VAL A 129 -3.54 -22.06 25.53
C VAL A 129 -2.69 -23.33 25.35
N ARG A 130 -2.44 -23.74 24.11
CA ARG A 130 -1.60 -24.92 23.82
C ARG A 130 -0.13 -24.73 24.26
N VAL A 131 0.41 -23.53 24.12
CA VAL A 131 1.77 -23.21 24.61
C VAL A 131 1.80 -23.19 26.14
N GLU A 132 0.75 -22.68 26.80
CA GLU A 132 0.64 -22.74 28.27
C GLU A 132 0.51 -24.18 28.78
N ASP A 133 -0.22 -25.05 28.08
CA ASP A 133 -0.35 -26.48 28.44
C ASP A 133 0.97 -27.25 28.27
N GLU A 134 1.75 -26.99 27.20
CA GLU A 134 3.10 -27.59 27.02
C GLU A 134 4.12 -27.08 28.07
N VAL A 135 3.99 -25.83 28.53
CA VAL A 135 4.89 -25.24 29.54
C VAL A 135 4.52 -25.65 30.96
N ASN A 136 3.24 -25.91 31.23
CA ASN A 136 2.72 -26.27 32.55
C ASN A 136 2.52 -27.79 32.75
N GLU A 137 2.85 -28.63 31.76
CA GLU A 137 3.08 -30.05 32.01
C GLU A 137 4.22 -30.18 33.04
N PRO A 138 3.98 -30.78 34.22
CA PRO A 138 5.06 -31.00 35.17
C PRO A 138 6.09 -31.88 34.46
N GLN A 139 7.29 -31.32 34.26
CA GLN A 139 8.47 -32.09 33.87
C GLN A 139 8.66 -33.15 34.96
N VAL A 140 8.07 -34.33 34.76
CA VAL A 140 8.26 -35.50 35.60
C VAL A 140 9.73 -35.84 35.41
N ILE A 141 10.54 -35.30 36.32
CA ILE A 141 11.95 -35.63 36.46
C ILE A 141 11.95 -37.13 36.70
N ASN A 142 12.21 -37.90 35.65
CA ASN A 142 12.37 -39.33 35.74
C ASN A 142 13.73 -39.56 36.41
N GLY A 143 13.74 -39.36 37.73
CA GLY A 143 14.79 -39.81 38.61
C GLY A 143 14.66 -41.32 38.75
N GLY A 144 15.36 -42.06 37.91
CA GLY A 144 15.58 -43.48 38.11
C GLY A 144 15.88 -44.24 36.83
N GLN A 145 16.95 -45.04 36.91
CA GLN A 145 17.45 -46.04 35.95
C GLN A 145 18.41 -45.45 34.90
N GLU A 146 19.73 -45.68 34.93
CA GLU A 146 20.59 -46.70 35.59
C GLU A 146 21.96 -46.12 35.97
#